data_AF-A0A336LH57-F1
#
_entry.id   AF-A0A336LH57-F1
#
_cell.length_a   1.000
_cell.length_b   1.000
_cell.length_c   1.000
_cell.angle_alpha   90.00
_cell.angle_beta   90.00
_cell.angle_gamma   90.00
#
_symmetry.space_group_name_H-M   'P 1'
#
loop_
_entity.id
_entity.type
_entity.pdbx_description
1 polymer ?
#
loop_
_entity_poly.entity_id
_entity_poly.type
_entity_poly.pdbx_seq_one_letter_code
_entity_poly.pdbx_strand_id
1 'polypeptide(L)' 'MASVFMRIFNLICMMLLIGHWSGCLQFLVPMLQGFPSNSWVAINELQEAYWLEQYSWALFKAMSHMLCIGYGR' A
#
# COMPACT_ATOMS: atom_id res chain seq x y z
N MET A 1 -21.45 10.17 -22.77
CA MET A 1 -20.01 9.81 -22.83
C MET A 1 -19.23 10.50 -21.72
N ALA A 2 -19.22 11.85 -21.61
CA ALA A 2 -18.48 12.57 -20.57
C ALA A 2 -18.81 12.17 -19.11
N SER A 3 -20.08 11.88 -18.81
CA SER A 3 -20.51 11.45 -17.46
C SER A 3 -19.96 10.09 -17.02
N VAL A 4 -19.72 9.18 -17.97
CA VAL A 4 -19.14 7.85 -17.70
C VAL A 4 -17.64 7.99 -17.42
N PHE A 5 -16.94 8.82 -18.20
CA PHE A 5 -15.53 9.14 -17.94
C PHE A 5 -15.32 9.79 -16.57
N MET A 6 -16.16 10.76 -16.18
CA MET A 6 -16.08 11.37 -14.84
C MET A 6 -16.32 10.36 -13.71
N ARG A 7 -17.27 9.42 -13.90
CA ARG A 7 -17.55 8.36 -12.91
C ARG A 7 -16.37 7.39 -12.76
N ILE A 8 -15.80 6.93 -13.87
CA ILE A 8 -14.63 6.04 -13.86
C ILE A 8 -13.44 6.74 -13.21
N PHE A 9 -13.18 8.00 -13.58
CA PHE A 9 -12.09 8.78 -12.99
C PHE A 9 -12.27 8.95 -11.48
N ASN A 10 -13.49 9.29 -11.03
CA ASN A 10 -13.77 9.43 -9.60
C ASN A 10 -13.56 8.11 -8.84
N LEU A 11 -13.98 6.98 -9.41
CA LEU A 11 -13.73 5.66 -8.82
C LEU A 11 -12.24 5.34 -8.74
N ILE A 12 -11.46 5.60 -9.80
CA ILE A 12 -10.01 5.38 -9.80
C ILE A 12 -9.33 6.26 -8.74
N CYS A 13 -9.66 7.55 -8.67
CA CYS A 13 -9.13 8.44 -7.64
C CYS A 13 -9.48 7.95 -6.23
N MET A 14 -10.71 7.52 -6.00
CA MET A 14 -11.16 7.00 -4.72
C MET A 14 -10.43 5.69 -4.35
N MET A 15 -10.21 4.78 -5.31
CA MET A 15 -9.43 3.55 -5.09
C MET A 15 -7.96 3.86 -4.78
N LEU A 16 -7.34 4.82 -5.47
CA LEU A 16 -5.96 5.25 -5.20
C LEU A 16 -5.82 5.89 -3.81
N LEU A 17 -6.78 6.71 -3.39
CA LEU A 17 -6.82 7.33 -2.05
C LEU A 17 -6.89 6.27 -0.94
N ILE A 18 -7.78 5.29 -1.09
CA ILE A 18 -7.92 4.22 -0.10
C ILE A 18 -6.66 3.32 -0.13
N GLY A 19 -6.10 3.04 -1.32
CA GLY A 19 -4.86 2.29 -1.46
C GLY A 19 -3.67 2.97 -0.78
N HIS A 20 -3.56 4.29 -0.92
CA HIS A 20 -2.57 5.12 -0.23
C HIS A 20 -2.73 5.05 1.29
N TRP A 21 -3.95 5.26 1.80
CA TRP A 21 -4.19 5.16 3.25
C TRP A 21 -3.93 3.75 3.79
N SER A 22 -4.36 2.72 3.08
CA SER A 22 -4.11 1.34 3.48
C SER A 22 -2.61 0.99 3.47
N GLY A 23 -1.86 1.46 2.47
CA GLY A 23 -0.41 1.27 2.37
C GLY A 23 0.34 2.02 3.48
N CYS A 24 0.03 3.31 3.68
CA CYS A 24 0.61 4.12 4.74
C CYS A 24 0.34 3.54 6.13
N LEU A 25 -0.89 3.07 6.40
CA LEU A 25 -1.21 2.41 7.67
C LEU A 25 -0.46 1.08 7.86
N GLN A 26 -0.34 0.26 6.81
CA GLN A 26 0.43 -0.99 6.86
C GLN A 26 1.93 -0.79 7.10
N PHE A 27 2.48 0.37 6.74
CA PHE A 27 3.84 0.76 7.06
C PHE A 27 3.97 1.42 8.45
N LEU A 28 2.98 2.19 8.86
CA LEU A 28 2.94 2.87 10.16
C LEU A 28 2.86 1.89 11.34
N VAL A 29 2.12 0.79 11.20
CA VAL A 29 1.99 -0.22 12.28
C VAL A 29 3.35 -0.85 12.65
N PRO A 30 4.16 -1.39 11.70
CA PRO A 30 5.52 -1.85 11.97
C PRO A 30 6.44 -0.76 12.55
N MET A 31 6.31 0.49 12.06
CA MET A 31 7.10 1.62 12.56
C MET A 31 6.83 1.90 14.04
N LEU A 32 5.56 1.91 14.46
CA LEU A 32 5.17 2.10 15.87
C LEU A 32 5.58 0.94 16.77
N GLN A 33 5.66 -0.28 16.23
CA GLN A 33 6.10 -1.48 16.95
C GLN A 33 7.62 -1.63 17.00
N GLY A 34 8.40 -0.68 16.46
CA GLY A 34 9.86 -0.76 16.45
C GLY A 34 10.41 -1.82 15.49
N PHE A 35 9.70 -2.09 14.39
CA PHE A 35 10.04 -3.07 13.35
C PHE A 35 10.32 -4.48 13.90
N PRO A 36 9.29 -5.21 14.37
CA PRO A 36 9.47 -6.57 14.83
C PRO A 36 10.01 -7.45 13.68
N SER A 37 10.84 -8.44 14.02
CA SER A 37 11.53 -9.32 13.04
C SER A 37 10.56 -10.13 12.17
N ASN A 38 9.31 -10.29 12.62
CA ASN A 38 8.24 -10.96 11.89
C ASN A 38 7.37 -9.99 11.06
N SER A 39 7.73 -8.71 10.97
CA SER A 39 7.02 -7.75 10.12
C SER A 39 7.42 -7.92 8.67
N TRP A 40 6.48 -7.66 7.75
CA TRP A 40 6.76 -7.71 6.32
C TRP A 40 7.89 -6.75 5.90
N VAL A 41 8.09 -5.64 6.63
CA VAL A 41 9.17 -4.69 6.37
C VAL A 41 10.54 -5.30 6.73
N ALA A 42 10.63 -5.99 7.87
CA ALA A 42 11.86 -6.67 8.30
C ALA A 42 12.16 -7.91 7.44
N ILE A 43 11.14 -8.70 7.08
CA ILE A 43 11.29 -9.91 6.25
C ILE A 43 11.80 -9.58 4.84
N ASN A 44 11.41 -8.43 4.28
CA ASN A 44 11.88 -7.98 2.97
C ASN A 44 13.13 -7.07 3.08
N GLU A 45 13.74 -6.94 4.26
CA GLU A 45 14.93 -6.11 4.50
C GLU A 45 14.74 -4.64 4.06
N LEU A 46 13.50 -4.15 4.07
CA LEU A 46 13.13 -2.81 3.57
C LEU A 46 13.41 -1.69 4.57
N GLN A 47 13.84 -1.99 5.80
CA GLN A 47 14.12 -0.98 6.84
C GLN A 47 15.20 0.02 6.42
N GLU A 48 16.23 -0.44 5.71
CA GLU A 48 17.35 0.41 5.26
C GLU A 48 17.17 0.96 3.84
N ALA A 49 16.10 0.56 3.16
CA ALA A 49 15.79 1.04 1.81
C ALA A 49 15.35 2.52 1.81
N TYR A 50 15.46 3.17 0.65
CA TYR A 50 15.04 4.56 0.51
C TYR A 50 13.53 4.71 0.77
N TRP A 51 13.12 5.85 1.31
CA TRP A 51 11.72 6.08 1.72
C TRP A 51 10.71 5.88 0.57
N LEU A 52 11.08 6.21 -0.68
CA LEU A 52 10.22 5.95 -1.84
C LEU A 52 10.06 4.46 -2.14
N GLU A 53 11.11 3.65 -1.92
CA GLU A 53 10.99 2.20 -2.10
C GLU A 53 10.07 1.60 -1.04
N GLN A 54 10.26 1.98 0.23
CA GLN A 54 9.39 1.55 1.33
C GLN A 54 7.92 1.89 1.04
N TYR A 55 7.67 3.12 0.61
CA TYR A 55 6.35 3.59 0.25
C TYR A 55 5.77 2.85 -0.98
N SER A 56 6.57 2.65 -2.02
CA SER A 56 6.14 1.93 -3.24
C SER A 56 5.76 0.48 -2.94
N TRP A 57 6.55 -0.20 -2.09
CA TRP A 57 6.26 -1.55 -1.64
C TRP A 57 5.00 -1.62 -0.77
N ALA A 58 4.82 -0.68 0.16
CA ALA A 58 3.61 -0.60 0.98
C ALA A 58 2.35 -0.37 0.14
N LEU A 59 2.43 0.54 -0.85
CA LEU A 59 1.35 0.83 -1.77
C LEU A 59 1.03 -0.38 -2.66
N PHE A 60 2.05 -1.04 -3.21
CA PHE A 60 1.89 -2.25 -4.02
C PHE A 60 1.24 -3.39 -3.22
N LYS A 61 1.66 -3.59 -1.97
CA LYS A 61 1.04 -4.55 -1.05
C LYS A 61 -0.43 -4.23 -0.79
N ALA A 62 -0.78 -2.97 -0.51
CA ALA A 62 -2.17 -2.57 -0.31
C ALA A 62 -3.03 -2.70 -1.58
N MET A 63 -2.51 -2.32 -2.74
CA MET A 63 -3.23 -2.43 -4.02
C MET A 63 -3.44 -3.88 -4.45
N SER A 64 -2.46 -4.76 -4.24
CA SER A 64 -2.61 -6.20 -4.57
C SER A 64 -3.75 -6.83 -3.78
N HIS A 65 -3.91 -6.46 -2.50
CA HIS A 65 -5.04 -6.87 -1.68
C HIS A 65 -6.39 -6.32 -2.18
N MET A 66 -6.44 -5.05 -2.62
CA MET A 66 -7.66 -4.46 -3.22
C MET A 66 -8.06 -5.09 -4.54
N LEU A 67 -7.10 -5.56 -5.33
CA LEU A 67 -7.34 -6.22 -6.61
C LEU A 67 -7.63 -7.72 -6.45
N CYS A 68 -7.82 -8.20 -5.21
CA CYS A 68 -7.98 -9.62 -4.86
C CYS A 68 -6.80 -10.50 -5.28
N ILE A 69 -5.63 -9.90 -5.54
CA ILE A 69 -4.36 -10.58 -5.79
C ILE A 69 -3.64 -10.66 -4.44
N GLY A 70 -4.19 -11.47 -3.52
CA GLY A 70 -3.64 -11.59 -2.18
C GLY A 70 -2.27 -12.28 -2.20
N TYR A 71 -1.17 -11.52 -2.13
CA TYR A 71 0.13 -12.08 -1.77
C TYR A 71 0.18 -12.28 -0.25
N GLY A 72 -0.36 -13.41 0.19
CA GLY A 72 -0.22 -13.89 1.57
C GLY A 72 1.23 -14.28 1.85
N ARG A 73 2.01 -13.33 2.36
CA ARG A 73 3.28 -13.57 3.04
C ARG A 73 3.33 -12.72 4.31
#